data_AF-A0A382R4Z8-F1
#
_entry.id   AF-A0A382R4Z8-F1
#
_cell.length_a   1.000
_cell.length_b   1.000
_cell.length_c   1.000
_cell.angle_alpha   90.00
_cell.angle_beta   90.00
_cell.angle_gamma   90.00
#
_symmetry.space_group_name_H-M   'P 1'
#
loop_
_entity.id
_entity.type
_entity.pdbx_description
1 polymer ?
#
loop_
_entity_poly.entity_id
_entity_poly.type
_entity_poly.pdbx_seq_one_letter_code
_entity_poly.pdbx_strand_id
1 'polypeptide(L)' 'MNRYQFEDLISEYIENELSLSKRKEFEAYLEENPEARSLVDSVRYTMDTMRSLPKV' A
#
# COMPACT_ATOMS: atom_id res chain seq x y z
N MET A 1 7.09 11.98 2.88
CA MET A 1 5.70 11.71 2.40
C MET A 1 4.70 12.05 3.51
N ASN A 2 3.49 12.51 3.17
CA ASN A 2 2.40 12.75 4.15
C ASN A 2 1.41 11.58 4.15
N ARG A 3 0.62 11.42 5.22
CA ARG A 3 -0.37 10.33 5.34
C ARG A 3 -1.29 10.16 4.12
N TYR A 4 -1.87 11.24 3.61
CA TYR A 4 -2.77 11.18 2.44
C TYR A 4 -2.04 10.71 1.17
N GLN A 5 -0.79 11.14 0.99
CA GLN A 5 0.03 10.70 -0.14
C GLN A 5 0.41 9.23 0.02
N PHE A 6 0.72 8.80 1.24
CA PHE A 6 0.95 7.39 1.52
C PHE A 6 -0.27 6.55 1.14
N GLU A 7 -1.45 6.91 1.66
CA GLU A 7 -2.73 6.21 1.41
C GLU A 7 -3.05 6.06 -0.08
N ASP A 8 -2.84 7.12 -0.86
CA ASP A 8 -3.05 7.12 -2.31
C ASP A 8 -2.07 6.17 -3.05
N LEU A 9 -0.81 6.13 -2.60
CA LEU A 9 0.24 5.32 -3.20
C LEU A 9 0.21 3.85 -2.73
N ILE A 10 -0.63 3.45 -1.75
CA ILE A 10 -0.70 2.06 -1.27
C ILE A 10 -1.12 1.12 -2.40
N SER A 11 -2.12 1.51 -3.17
CA SER A 11 -2.61 0.71 -4.30
C SER A 11 -1.52 0.53 -5.35
N GLU A 12 -0.86 1.63 -5.76
CA GLU A 12 0.27 1.59 -6.70
C GLU A 12 1.45 0.75 -6.16
N TYR A 13 1.71 0.79 -4.84
CA TYR A 13 2.76 -0.02 -4.21
C TYR A 13 2.45 -1.52 -4.29
N ILE A 14 1.21 -1.90 -3.98
CA ILE A 14 0.74 -3.29 -4.00
C ILE A 14 0.71 -3.82 -5.43
N GLU A 15 0.26 -3.01 -6.39
CA GLU A 15 0.22 -3.37 -7.82
C GLU A 15 1.57 -3.22 -8.52
N ASN A 16 2.61 -2.81 -7.79
CA ASN A 16 3.98 -2.65 -8.28
C ASN A 16 4.10 -1.63 -9.43
N GLU A 17 3.26 -0.60 -9.41
CA GLU A 17 3.24 0.52 -10.36
C GLU A 17 4.08 1.72 -9.88
N LEU A 18 4.53 1.71 -8.62
CA LEU A 18 5.42 2.72 -8.10
C LEU A 18 6.81 2.71 -8.76
N SER A 19 7.31 3.90 -9.08
CA SER A 19 8.69 4.09 -9.48
C SER A 19 9.68 3.80 -8.34
N LEU A 20 10.91 3.41 -8.68
CA LEU A 20 11.94 3.07 -7.70
C LEU A 20 12.20 4.20 -6.68
N SER A 21 12.17 5.45 -7.12
CA SER A 21 12.37 6.61 -6.22
C SER A 21 11.22 6.74 -5.22
N LYS A 22 9.97 6.67 -5.69
CA LYS A 22 8.80 6.73 -4.81
C LYS A 22 8.73 5.54 -3.86
N ARG A 23 9.12 4.34 -4.32
CA ARG A 23 9.16 3.15 -3.48
C ARG A 23 10.09 3.34 -2.28
N LYS A 24 11.28 3.92 -2.49
CA LYS A 24 12.20 4.24 -1.39
C LYS A 24 11.60 5.20 -0.38
N GLU A 25 10.93 6.27 -0.83
CA GLU A 25 10.25 7.21 0.07
C GLU A 25 9.09 6.54 0.83
N PHE A 26 8.42 5.59 0.17
CA PHE A 26 7.33 4.82 0.74
C PHE A 26 7.81 3.83 1.82
N GLU A 27 8.88 3.10 1.54
CA GLU A 27 9.52 2.20 2.49
C GLU A 27 10.10 2.96 3.68
N ALA A 28 10.74 4.12 3.47
CA ALA A 28 11.21 4.96 4.57
C ALA A 28 10.05 5.39 5.49
N TYR A 29 8.92 5.81 4.91
CA TYR A 29 7.73 6.16 5.70
C TYR A 29 7.16 4.97 6.47
N LEU A 30 7.20 3.75 5.91
CA LEU A 30 6.79 2.52 6.58
C LEU A 30 7.69 2.15 7.76
N GLU A 31 9.00 2.37 7.64
CA GLU A 31 9.97 2.13 8.72
C GLU A 31 9.77 3.11 9.87
N GLU A 32 9.46 4.37 9.56
CA GLU A 32 9.21 5.41 10.56
C GLU A 32 7.82 5.28 11.23
N ASN A 33 6.84 4.68 10.55
CA ASN A 33 5.45 4.63 10.99
C ASN A 33 4.91 3.19 11.01
N PRO A 34 4.94 2.50 12.16
CA PRO A 34 4.42 1.13 12.27
C PRO A 34 2.92 1.04 11.96
N GLU A 35 2.14 2.10 12.22
CA GLU A 35 0.71 2.18 11.86
C GLU A 35 0.49 2.14 10.34
N ALA A 36 1.41 2.71 9.56
CA ALA A 36 1.35 2.72 8.11
C ALA A 36 1.47 1.31 7.54
N ARG A 37 2.25 0.45 8.20
CA ARG A 37 2.42 -0.95 7.81
C ARG A 37 1.13 -1.76 7.98
N SER A 38 0.44 -1.58 9.11
CA SER A 38 -0.87 -2.18 9.34
C SER A 38 -1.90 -1.77 8.28
N LEU A 39 -1.83 -0.53 7.80
CA LEU A 39 -2.71 -0.05 6.75
C LEU A 39 -2.45 -0.74 5.41
N VAL A 40 -1.19 -0.90 5.01
CA VAL A 40 -0.81 -1.62 3.77
C VAL A 40 -1.27 -3.07 3.83
N ASP A 41 -1.07 -3.75 4.96
CA ASP A 41 -1.54 -5.13 5.13
C ASP A 41 -3.08 -5.23 5.04
N SER A 42 -3.81 -4.28 5.63
CA SER A 42 -5.28 -4.23 5.54
C SER A 42 -5.78 -4.01 4.11
N VAL A 43 -5.16 -3.07 3.37
CA VAL A 43 -5.52 -2.80 1.97
C VAL A 43 -5.20 -4.02 1.11
N ARG A 44 -4.01 -4.61 1.28
CA ARG A 44 -3.61 -5.83 0.57
C ARG A 44 -4.57 -6.99 0.82
N TYR A 45 -4.95 -7.22 2.08
CA TYR A 45 -5.94 -8.24 2.43
C TYR A 45 -7.30 -7.98 1.78
N THR A 46 -7.73 -6.72 1.76
CA THR A 46 -9.00 -6.31 1.13
C THR A 46 -8.97 -6.57 -0.37
N MET A 47 -7.89 -6.19 -1.06
CA MET A 47 -7.70 -6.44 -2.49
C MET A 47 -7.65 -7.93 -2.80
N ASP A 48 -6.94 -8.73 -2.00
CA ASP A 48 -6.85 -10.19 -2.16
C ASP A 48 -8.22 -10.86 -1.97
N THR A 49 -8.95 -10.45 -0.92
CA THR A 49 -10.32 -10.89 -0.67
C THR A 49 -11.23 -10.56 -1.85
N MET A 50 -11.17 -9.33 -2.35
CA MET A 50 -11.95 -8.90 -3.53
C MET A 50 -11.61 -9.70 -4.79
N ARG A 51 -10.33 -10.08 -4.99
CA ARG A 51 -9.91 -10.92 -6.11
C ARG A 51 -10.37 -12.38 -5.95
N SER A 52 -10.44 -12.87 -4.71
CA SER A 52 -10.88 -14.22 -4.40
C SER A 52 -12.41 -14.38 -4.38
N LEU A 53 -13.18 -13.30 -4.36
CA LEU A 53 -14.63 -13.38 -4.44
C LEU A 53 -15.05 -13.90 -5.82
N PRO A 54 -15.88 -14.96 -5.89
CA PRO A 54 -16.40 -15.45 -7.16
C PRO A 54 -17.24 -14.35 -7.80
N LYS A 55 -16.90 -13.99 -9.05
CA LYS A 55 -17.79 -13.17 -9.88
C LYS A 55 -19.07 -13.96 -10.11
N VAL A 56 -20.17 -13.50 -9.51
CA VAL A 56 -21.53 -14.00 -9.75
C VAL A 56 -22.00 -13.60 -11.15
#